data_AF-A0A6G9SJR0-F1
#
_entry.id   AF-A0A6G9SJR0-F1
#
_cell.length_a   1.000
_cell.length_b   1.000
_cell.length_c   1.000
_cell.angle_alpha   90.00
_cell.angle_beta   90.00
_cell.angle_gamma   90.00
#
_symmetry.space_group_name_H-M   'P 1'
#
loop_
_entity.id
_entity.type
_entity.pdbx_description
1 polymer ?
#
loop_
_entity_poly.entity_id
_entity_poly.type
_entity_poly.pdbx_seq_one_letter_code
_entity_poly.pdbx_strand_id
1 'polypeptide(L)' 'MFNKFPSRDEVLAVVTLIMVIGSLSLAILDEKSRPQFLDLTKFAVGTYVGMLIPRSRANENNINNR' A
#
# COMPACT_ATOMS: atom_id res chain seq x y z
N MET A 1 -14.79 -27.43 -4.49
CA MET A 1 -14.83 -25.96 -4.61
C MET A 1 -13.41 -25.47 -4.42
N PHE A 2 -12.68 -25.17 -5.51
CA PHE A 2 -11.29 -24.73 -5.40
C PHE A 2 -11.28 -23.29 -4.90
N ASN A 3 -10.80 -23.05 -3.68
CA ASN A 3 -10.50 -21.70 -3.22
C ASN A 3 -9.39 -21.14 -4.12
N LYS A 4 -9.75 -20.23 -5.00
CA LYS A 4 -8.77 -19.47 -5.78
C LYS A 4 -7.98 -18.64 -4.77
N PHE A 5 -6.68 -18.89 -4.66
CA PHE A 5 -5.83 -18.04 -3.83
C PHE A 5 -5.92 -16.61 -4.36
N PRO A 6 -6.16 -15.61 -3.48
CA PRO A 6 -6.28 -14.22 -3.90
C PRO A 6 -4.98 -13.75 -4.55
N SER A 7 -5.09 -12.88 -5.54
CA SER A 7 -3.91 -12.31 -6.20
C SER A 7 -3.13 -11.43 -5.23
N ARG A 8 -1.84 -11.21 -5.49
CA ARG A 8 -1.02 -10.30 -4.67
C ARG A 8 -1.66 -8.91 -4.58
N ASP A 9 -2.23 -8.42 -5.66
CA ASP A 9 -2.85 -7.09 -5.72
C ASP A 9 -4.15 -7.04 -4.92
N GLU A 10 -4.92 -8.13 -4.92
CA GLU A 10 -6.13 -8.27 -4.11
C GLU A 10 -5.80 -8.29 -2.61
N VAL A 11 -4.78 -9.08 -2.21
CA VAL A 11 -4.28 -9.07 -0.83
C VAL A 11 -3.79 -7.69 -0.43
N LEU A 12 -3.03 -7.03 -1.31
CA LEU A 12 -2.52 -5.68 -1.07
C LEU A 12 -3.65 -4.68 -0.86
N ALA A 13 -4.67 -4.70 -1.72
CA ALA A 13 -5.82 -3.82 -1.62
C ALA A 13 -6.59 -4.03 -0.31
N VAL A 14 -6.83 -5.30 0.07
CA VAL A 14 -7.52 -5.64 1.33
C VAL A 14 -6.71 -5.18 2.55
N VAL A 15 -5.40 -5.43 2.57
CA VAL A 15 -4.52 -5.00 3.67
C VAL A 15 -4.51 -3.48 3.78
N THR A 16 -4.34 -2.76 2.68
CA THR A 16 -4.39 -1.28 2.67
C THR A 16 -5.74 -0.77 3.17
N LEU A 17 -6.84 -1.38 2.75
CA LEU A 17 -8.18 -0.98 3.17
C LEU A 17 -8.37 -1.14 4.69
N ILE A 18 -8.01 -2.30 5.24
CA ILE A 18 -8.09 -2.57 6.68
C ILE A 18 -7.21 -1.58 7.45
N MET A 19 -5.99 -1.32 6.95
CA MET A 19 -5.04 -0.41 7.59
C MET A 19 -5.59 1.02 7.64
N VAL A 20 -6.15 1.53 6.55
CA VAL A 20 -6.73 2.88 6.45
C VAL A 20 -7.97 3.02 7.33
N ILE A 21 -8.88 2.05 7.29
CA ILE A 21 -10.10 2.08 8.12
C ILE A 21 -9.73 2.01 9.60
N GLY A 22 -8.81 1.11 9.97
CA GLY A 22 -8.34 0.95 11.34
C GLY A 22 -7.68 2.22 11.87
N SER A 23 -6.76 2.81 11.10
CA SER A 23 -6.08 4.05 11.50
C SER A 23 -7.04 5.24 11.60
N LEU A 24 -7.97 5.41 10.67
CA LEU A 24 -8.98 6.47 10.73
C LEU A 24 -9.90 6.31 11.94
N SER A 25 -10.33 5.07 12.23
CA SER A 25 -11.18 4.78 13.39
C SER A 25 -10.46 5.12 14.70
N LEU A 26 -9.18 4.70 14.83
CA LEU A 26 -8.36 5.03 15.99
C LEU A 26 -8.08 6.54 16.12
N ALA A 27 -7.93 7.24 15.00
CA ALA A 27 -7.76 8.70 14.97
C ALA A 27 -8.98 9.48 15.50
N ILE A 28 -10.17 8.89 15.43
CA ILE A 28 -11.41 9.44 15.99
C ILE A 28 -11.52 9.13 17.48
N LEU A 29 -11.10 7.92 17.91
CA LEU A 29 -11.26 7.46 19.28
C LEU A 29 -10.16 7.98 20.24
N ASP A 30 -8.93 8.17 19.75
CA ASP A 30 -7.82 8.69 20.54
C ASP A 30 -7.23 9.94 19.90
N GLU A 31 -7.67 11.08 20.44
CA GLU A 31 -7.29 12.41 19.98
C GLU A 31 -5.81 12.74 20.25
N LYS A 32 -5.19 12.10 21.25
CA LYS A 32 -3.77 12.32 21.59
C LYS A 32 -2.83 11.69 20.57
N SER A 33 -3.23 10.53 20.05
CA SER A 33 -2.44 9.77 19.07
C SER A 33 -2.91 9.97 17.62
N ARG A 34 -3.86 10.89 17.42
CA ARG A 34 -4.43 11.26 16.12
C ARG A 34 -3.39 11.55 15.03
N PRO A 35 -2.32 12.35 15.25
CA PRO A 35 -1.35 12.62 14.19
C PRO A 35 -0.61 11.34 13.75
N GLN A 36 -0.26 10.44 14.67
CA GLN A 36 0.39 9.17 14.33
C GLN A 36 -0.52 8.28 13.48
N PHE A 37 -1.81 8.23 13.78
CA PHE A 37 -2.77 7.46 12.97
C PHE A 37 -3.00 8.07 11.59
N LEU A 38 -2.99 9.40 11.47
CA LEU A 38 -3.04 10.05 10.16
C LEU A 38 -1.78 9.78 9.33
N ASP A 39 -0.60 9.75 9.96
CA ASP A 39 0.64 9.38 9.27
C ASP A 39 0.63 7.92 8.82
N LEU A 40 0.09 7.01 9.64
CA LEU A 40 -0.10 5.61 9.27
C LEU A 40 -1.05 5.47 8.06
N THR A 41 -2.12 6.28 8.03
CA THR A 41 -3.06 6.33 6.90
C THR A 41 -2.37 6.79 5.62
N LYS A 42 -1.59 7.87 5.69
CA LYS A 42 -0.81 8.39 4.55
C LYS A 42 0.20 7.37 4.06
N PHE A 43 0.89 6.70 4.98
CA PHE A 43 1.84 5.65 4.65
C PHE A 43 1.15 4.51 3.88
N ALA A 44 0.03 3.99 4.39
CA ALA A 44 -0.70 2.91 3.74
C ALA A 44 -1.13 3.25 2.30
N VAL A 45 -1.68 4.45 2.09
CA VAL A 45 -2.10 4.93 0.76
C VAL A 45 -0.89 5.15 -0.15
N GLY A 46 0.16 5.82 0.33
CA GLY A 46 1.36 6.09 -0.45
C GLY A 46 2.09 4.82 -0.88
N THR A 47 2.18 3.83 0.01
CA THR A 47 2.77 2.52 -0.27
C THR A 47 1.95 1.74 -1.29
N TYR A 48 0.61 1.74 -1.17
CA TYR A 48 -0.28 1.11 -2.15
C TYR A 48 -0.13 1.73 -3.54
N VAL A 49 -0.24 3.06 -3.64
CA VAL A 49 -0.07 3.80 -4.90
C VAL A 49 1.34 3.58 -5.47
N GLY A 50 2.39 3.64 -4.64
CA GLY A 50 3.77 3.43 -5.07
C GLY A 50 4.04 2.02 -5.61
N MET A 51 3.30 1.01 -5.14
CA MET A 51 3.37 -0.35 -5.69
C MET A 51 2.59 -0.52 -6.99
N LEU A 52 1.54 0.28 -7.21
CA LEU A 52 0.78 0.28 -8.46
C LEU A 52 1.51 1.02 -9.60
N ILE A 53 2.41 1.96 -9.27
CA ILE A 53 3.21 2.64 -10.28
C ILE A 53 4.14 1.62 -10.96
N PRO A 54 4.03 1.40 -12.28
CA PRO A 54 4.91 0.49 -12.99
C PRO A 54 6.33 1.01 -12.88
N ARG A 55 7.23 0.19 -12.32
CA ARG A 55 8.67 0.50 -12.33
C ARG A 55 9.14 0.45 -13.79
N SER A 56 9.33 1.62 -14.42
CA SER A 56 9.98 1.70 -15.72
C SER A 56 11.29 0.92 -15.67
N ARG A 57 11.43 -0.10 -16.52
CA ARG A 57 12.67 -0.85 -16.75
C ARG A 57 13.70 0.02 -17.49
N ALA A 58 14.07 1.16 -16.92
CA ALA A 58 15.03 2.09 -17.51
C ALA A 58 16.50 1.59 -17.42
N ASN A 59 16.74 0.30 -17.17
CA ASN A 59 18.08 -0.25 -17.00
C ASN A 59 18.22 -1.68 -17.55
N GLU A 60 17.78 -1.91 -18.79
CA GLU A 60 18.06 -3.16 -19.52
C GLU A 60 18.79 -2.90 -20.86
N ASN A 61 18.72 -1.67 -21.41
CA ASN A 61 19.26 -1.36 -22.74
C ASN A 61 20.67 -0.71 -22.73
N ASN A 62 21.29 -0.45 -21.57
CA ASN A 62 22.65 0.14 -21.52
C ASN A 62 23.78 -0.89 -21.29
N ILE A 63 23.45 -2.19 -21.19
CA ILE A 63 24.45 -3.24 -20.99
C ILE A 63 24.88 -3.90 -22.33
N ASN A 64 24.03 -3.84 -23.36
CA ASN A 64 24.29 -4.51 -24.65
C ASN A 64 25.04 -3.65 -25.70
N ASN A 65 25.50 -2.45 -25.33
CA ASN A 65 26.14 -1.51 -26.25
C ASN A 65 27.55 -1.07 -25.81
N ARG A 66 28.25 -1.92 -25.03
CA ARG A 66 29.68 -1.78 -24.74
C ARG A 66 30.46 -2.94 -25.32
#